data_AF-A0A8S3IBQ3-F1
#
_entry.id   AF-A0A8S3IBQ3-F1
#
_cell.length_a   1.000
_cell.length_b   1.000
_cell.length_c   1.000
_cell.angle_alpha   90.00
_cell.angle_beta   90.00
_cell.angle_gamma   90.00
#
_symmetry.space_group_name_H-M   'P 1'
#
loop_
_entity.id
_entity.type
_entity.pdbx_description
1 polymer ?
#
loop_
_entity_poly.entity_id
_entity_poly.type
_entity_poly.pdbx_seq_one_letter_code
_entity_poly.pdbx_strand_id
1 'polypeptide(L)'
;PKVGAIQQTADQTISLEEQKELEKKPLIDRLDTYYEDSSLTNKNRLHIVSLPPPFKPIPCKPVLFDLALNHLTLPSLDDKVQTKRQATTTLTDKGQQQQQAGLTSYVKGLFSWSGKKQ
;
A
#
# COMPACT_ATOMS: atom_id res chain seq x y z
N PRO A 1 -25.17 48.00 42.71
CA PRO A 1 -24.85 46.83 41.86
C PRO A 1 -25.83 45.67 42.10
N LYS A 2 -26.83 45.51 41.21
CA LYS A 2 -27.71 44.34 41.19
C LYS A 2 -26.89 43.15 40.71
N VAL A 3 -26.59 42.22 41.61
CA VAL A 3 -26.00 40.93 41.27
C VAL A 3 -27.06 40.18 40.47
N GLY A 4 -26.77 39.95 39.19
CA GLY A 4 -27.65 39.17 38.31
C GLY A 4 -27.82 37.77 38.87
N ALA A 5 -29.07 37.33 38.99
CA ALA A 5 -29.40 35.96 39.32
C ALA A 5 -28.77 35.05 38.26
N ILE A 6 -27.88 34.16 38.70
CA ILE A 6 -27.43 33.04 37.89
C ILE A 6 -28.67 32.15 37.73
N GLN A 7 -29.23 32.13 36.52
CA GLN A 7 -30.33 31.25 36.16
C GLN A 7 -29.84 29.81 36.38
N GLN A 8 -30.37 29.13 37.41
CA GLN A 8 -30.18 27.69 37.59
C GLN A 8 -30.67 27.00 36.31
N THR A 9 -29.73 26.50 35.51
CA THR A 9 -30.01 25.49 34.49
C THR A 9 -30.64 24.33 35.22
N ALA A 10 -31.91 24.03 34.89
CA ALA A 10 -32.62 22.90 35.45
C ALA A 10 -31.85 21.63 35.06
N ASP A 11 -31.14 21.05 36.03
CA ASP A 11 -30.56 19.72 35.91
C ASP A 11 -31.71 18.75 35.64
N GLN A 12 -31.85 18.33 34.38
CA GLN A 12 -32.73 17.23 34.02
C GLN A 12 -32.14 15.98 34.67
N THR A 13 -32.66 15.65 35.84
CA THR A 13 -32.33 14.45 36.59
C THR A 13 -32.92 13.26 35.83
N ILE A 14 -32.06 12.61 35.05
CA ILE A 14 -32.36 11.38 34.30
C ILE A 14 -32.88 10.31 35.29
N SER A 15 -33.97 9.63 34.94
CA SER A 15 -34.54 8.58 35.79
C SER A 15 -33.58 7.39 35.92
N LEU A 16 -33.73 6.58 36.97
CA LEU A 16 -32.85 5.42 37.20
C LEU A 16 -32.94 4.40 36.05
N GLU A 17 -34.12 4.25 35.46
CA GLU A 17 -34.35 3.39 34.30
C GLU A 17 -33.57 3.89 33.09
N GLU A 18 -33.56 5.20 32.88
CA GLU A 18 -32.86 5.84 31.75
C GLU A 18 -31.34 5.77 31.91
N GLN A 19 -30.83 5.93 33.14
CA GLN A 19 -29.41 5.72 33.46
C GLN A 19 -28.93 4.31 33.10
N LYS A 20 -29.74 3.30 33.42
CA LYS A 20 -29.43 1.89 33.08
C LYS A 20 -29.41 1.63 31.58
N GLU A 21 -30.22 2.34 30.82
CA GLU A 21 -30.21 2.26 29.35
C GLU A 21 -29.02 3.02 28.75
N LEU A 22 -28.63 4.16 29.34
CA LEU A 22 -27.44 4.90 28.93
C LEU A 22 -26.17 4.10 29.19
N GLU A 23 -26.06 3.38 30.30
CA GLU A 23 -24.89 2.54 30.63
C GLU A 23 -24.59 1.46 29.58
N LYS A 24 -25.61 0.94 28.90
CA LYS A 24 -25.45 -0.10 27.87
C LYS A 24 -24.96 0.45 26.53
N LYS A 25 -25.18 1.73 26.26
CA LYS A 25 -24.83 2.39 24.99
C LYS A 25 -23.39 2.86 25.02
N PRO A 26 -22.64 2.74 23.92
CA PRO A 26 -21.30 3.32 23.85
C PRO A 26 -21.38 4.85 23.97
N LEU A 27 -20.34 5.49 24.51
CA LEU A 27 -20.33 6.94 24.74
C LEU A 27 -20.62 7.74 23.46
N ILE A 28 -20.16 7.25 22.31
CA ILE A 28 -20.39 7.88 20.99
C ILE A 28 -21.87 8.05 20.65
N ASP A 29 -22.77 7.20 21.16
CA ASP A 29 -24.21 7.22 20.86
C ASP A 29 -25.03 8.10 21.83
N ARG A 30 -24.40 8.66 22.87
CA ARG A 30 -25.07 9.43 23.94
C ARG A 30 -24.37 10.75 24.27
N LEU A 31 -23.74 11.38 23.28
CA LEU A 31 -23.02 12.65 23.45
C LEU A 31 -23.94 13.84 23.81
N ASP A 32 -25.22 13.77 23.47
CA ASP A 32 -26.20 14.83 23.73
C ASP A 32 -26.75 14.82 25.17
N THR A 33 -26.49 13.75 25.93
CA THR A 33 -27.01 13.56 27.29
C THR A 33 -25.86 13.47 28.27
N TYR A 34 -25.84 14.35 29.26
CA TYR A 34 -24.87 14.28 30.34
C TYR A 34 -25.20 13.10 31.26
N TYR A 35 -24.26 12.16 31.40
CA TYR A 35 -24.33 11.03 32.33
C TYR A 35 -22.94 10.76 32.91
N GLU A 36 -22.85 10.72 34.24
CA GLU A 36 -21.60 10.45 34.93
C GLU A 36 -21.30 8.94 34.93
N ASP A 37 -20.49 8.51 33.97
CA ASP A 37 -20.15 7.11 33.78
C ASP A 37 -18.89 6.71 34.57
N SER A 38 -19.09 5.96 35.64
CA SER A 38 -18.00 5.40 36.46
C SER A 38 -17.04 4.48 35.69
N SER A 39 -17.49 3.86 34.59
CA SER A 39 -16.66 2.96 33.77
C SER A 39 -15.55 3.69 33.01
N LEU A 40 -15.67 5.01 32.81
CA LEU A 40 -14.66 5.82 32.12
C LEU A 40 -13.34 5.91 32.88
N THR A 41 -13.37 5.67 34.19
CA THR A 41 -12.17 5.64 35.03
C THR A 41 -11.40 4.34 34.92
N ASN A 42 -12.04 3.26 34.42
CA ASN A 42 -11.45 1.93 34.36
C ASN A 42 -11.07 1.55 32.93
N LYS A 43 -9.75 1.43 32.69
CA LYS A 43 -9.21 1.18 31.34
C LYS A 43 -9.78 -0.07 30.65
N ASN A 44 -10.23 -1.07 31.40
CA ASN A 44 -10.71 -2.34 30.87
C ASN A 44 -12.23 -2.36 30.61
N ARG A 45 -12.97 -1.34 31.05
CA ARG A 45 -14.45 -1.25 30.88
C ARG A 45 -14.88 -0.07 29.99
N LEU A 46 -13.93 0.61 29.36
CA LEU A 46 -14.20 1.75 28.49
C LEU A 46 -14.96 1.34 27.22
N HIS A 47 -16.27 1.59 27.19
CA HIS A 47 -17.10 1.48 25.98
C HIS A 47 -17.31 2.86 25.34
N ILE A 48 -16.26 3.40 24.72
CA ILE A 48 -16.32 4.71 24.04
C ILE A 48 -16.90 4.56 22.62
N VAL A 49 -16.30 3.67 21.83
CA VAL A 49 -16.62 3.45 20.42
C VAL A 49 -16.31 2.01 20.05
N SER A 50 -17.08 1.42 19.13
CA SER A 50 -16.80 0.09 18.60
C SER A 50 -15.61 0.14 17.65
N LEU A 51 -14.62 -0.72 17.90
CA LEU A 51 -13.45 -0.91 17.03
C LEU A 51 -13.35 -2.37 16.58
N PRO A 52 -12.99 -2.64 15.31
CA PRO A 52 -12.84 -1.66 14.23
C PRO A 52 -14.20 -1.08 13.77
N PRO A 53 -14.22 0.05 13.07
CA PRO A 53 -15.45 0.56 12.44
C PRO A 53 -16.08 -0.50 11.53
N PRO A 54 -17.42 -0.50 11.36
CA PRO A 54 -18.08 -1.44 10.47
C PRO A 54 -17.58 -1.25 9.03
N PHE A 55 -17.09 -2.33 8.42
CA PHE A 55 -16.64 -2.32 7.04
C PHE A 55 -17.83 -2.06 6.10
N LYS A 56 -17.66 -1.07 5.22
CA LYS A 56 -18.59 -0.82 4.12
C LYS A 56 -17.90 -1.22 2.81
N PRO A 57 -18.60 -1.88 1.88
CA PRO A 57 -18.03 -2.16 0.56
C PRO A 57 -17.72 -0.82 -0.12
N ILE A 58 -16.47 -0.64 -0.52
CA ILE A 58 -16.04 0.52 -1.29
C ILE A 58 -16.01 0.07 -2.76
N PRO A 59 -16.65 0.81 -3.70
CA PRO A 59 -16.50 0.50 -5.11
C PRO A 59 -15.04 0.61 -5.49
N CYS A 60 -14.43 -0.50 -5.87
CA CYS A 60 -13.08 -0.51 -6.41
C CYS A 60 -13.07 0.30 -7.71
N LYS A 61 -12.04 1.12 -7.91
CA LYS A 61 -11.81 1.81 -9.18
C LYS A 61 -11.97 0.79 -10.32
N PRO A 62 -12.74 1.08 -11.39
CA PRO A 62 -12.89 0.15 -12.50
C PRO A 62 -11.53 -0.19 -13.09
N VAL A 63 -11.41 -1.42 -13.56
CA VAL A 63 -10.24 -1.89 -14.28
C VAL A 63 -10.15 -1.08 -15.57
N LEU A 64 -9.06 -0.35 -15.73
CA LEU A 64 -8.74 0.43 -16.93
C LEU A 64 -7.43 -0.15 -17.46
N PHE A 65 -7.45 -0.68 -18.69
CA PHE A 65 -6.26 -1.14 -19.37
C PHE A 65 -5.63 0.01 -20.14
N ASP A 66 -4.35 0.27 -19.92
CA ASP A 66 -3.60 1.22 -20.74
C ASP A 66 -3.22 0.55 -22.06
N LEU A 67 -4.02 0.79 -23.10
CA LEU A 67 -3.82 0.21 -24.43
C LEU A 67 -2.64 0.85 -25.19
N ALA A 68 -2.19 2.04 -24.80
CA ALA A 68 -1.07 2.70 -25.45
C ALA A 68 0.23 1.88 -25.30
N LEU A 69 0.34 1.13 -24.21
CA LEU A 69 1.46 0.24 -23.95
C LEU A 69 1.61 -0.86 -25.01
N ASN A 70 0.51 -1.33 -25.60
CA ASN A 70 0.53 -2.36 -26.66
C ASN A 70 1.21 -1.87 -27.95
N HIS A 71 1.31 -0.55 -28.14
CA HIS A 71 1.89 0.05 -29.34
C HIS A 71 3.38 0.37 -29.19
N LEU A 72 3.99 0.13 -28.03
CA LEU A 72 5.42 0.24 -27.86
C LEU A 72 6.12 -0.96 -28.53
N THR A 73 6.41 -0.82 -29.82
CA THR A 73 7.23 -1.78 -30.58
C THR A 73 8.63 -1.21 -30.81
N LEU A 74 9.65 -2.05 -30.73
CA LEU A 74 11.00 -1.64 -31.15
C LEU A 74 10.98 -1.30 -32.65
N PRO A 75 11.70 -0.24 -33.08
CA PRO A 75 11.92 -0.01 -34.50
C PRO A 75 12.69 -1.19 -35.11
N SER A 76 12.53 -1.41 -36.43
CA SER A 76 13.29 -2.46 -37.11
C SER A 76 14.79 -2.27 -36.88
N LEU A 77 15.48 -3.40 -36.68
CA LEU A 77 16.92 -3.45 -36.44
C LEU A 77 17.71 -3.89 -37.68
N ASP A 78 17.05 -4.09 -38.83
CA ASP A 78 17.64 -4.66 -40.04
C ASP A 78 18.89 -3.89 -40.49
N ASP A 79 18.84 -2.55 -40.46
CA ASP A 79 19.95 -1.68 -40.85
C ASP A 79 21.19 -1.86 -39.95
N LYS A 80 20.96 -2.10 -38.65
CA LYS A 80 22.03 -2.29 -37.65
C LYS A 80 22.63 -3.69 -37.71
N VAL A 81 21.83 -4.69 -38.12
CA VAL A 81 22.29 -6.07 -38.32
C VAL A 81 23.07 -6.21 -39.63
N GLN A 82 22.66 -5.52 -40.69
CA GLN A 82 23.40 -5.53 -41.97
C GLN A 82 24.76 -4.86 -41.88
N THR A 83 24.88 -3.78 -41.09
CA THR A 83 26.17 -3.11 -40.84
C THR A 83 27.18 -4.04 -40.15
N LYS A 84 26.73 -4.95 -39.28
CA LYS A 84 27.59 -5.99 -38.68
C LYS A 84 27.93 -7.13 -39.64
N ARG A 85 27.09 -7.44 -40.63
CA ARG A 85 27.41 -8.44 -41.65
C ARG A 85 28.46 -7.92 -42.64
N GLN A 86 28.35 -6.67 -43.09
CA GLN A 86 29.33 -6.08 -44.02
C GLN A 86 30.74 -5.92 -43.42
N ALA A 87 30.87 -5.78 -42.09
CA ALA A 87 32.17 -5.80 -41.41
C ALA A 87 32.76 -7.21 -41.21
N THR A 88 32.05 -8.28 -41.58
CA THR A 88 32.51 -9.66 -41.37
C THR A 88 32.41 -10.56 -42.61
N THR A 89 31.81 -10.12 -43.73
CA THR A 89 31.76 -10.88 -45.00
C THR A 89 32.78 -10.47 -46.06
N THR A 90 33.91 -9.83 -45.70
CA THR A 90 35.09 -9.78 -46.59
C THR A 90 36.03 -10.97 -46.43
N LEU A 91 35.63 -12.02 -45.71
CA LEU A 91 36.41 -13.24 -45.62
C LEU A 91 35.51 -14.48 -45.76
N THR A 92 35.96 -15.37 -46.65
CA THR A 92 35.63 -16.79 -46.73
C THR A 92 34.23 -17.16 -47.21
N ASP A 93 34.05 -17.16 -48.53
CA ASP A 93 33.44 -18.34 -49.15
C ASP A 93 34.55 -19.39 -49.29
N LYS A 94 34.29 -20.62 -48.85
CA LYS A 94 35.21 -21.77 -48.61
C LYS A 94 35.76 -21.94 -47.19
N GLY A 95 35.09 -22.81 -46.43
CA GLY A 95 35.76 -23.78 -45.55
C GLY A 95 35.77 -23.50 -44.05
N GLN A 96 35.00 -24.32 -43.34
CA GLN A 96 35.23 -24.86 -41.99
C GLN A 96 35.23 -23.92 -40.75
N GLN A 97 34.30 -24.26 -39.85
CA GLN A 97 34.40 -24.36 -38.38
C GLN A 97 34.68 -23.12 -37.52
N GLN A 98 33.75 -22.94 -36.56
CA GLN A 98 33.95 -22.49 -35.19
C GLN A 98 34.53 -21.08 -34.97
N GLN A 99 33.68 -20.17 -34.49
CA GLN A 99 33.82 -19.67 -33.11
C GLN A 99 32.62 -18.80 -32.74
N GLN A 100 31.91 -19.27 -31.73
CA GLN A 100 30.85 -18.59 -31.01
C GLN A 100 31.46 -17.44 -30.20
N ALA A 101 31.76 -16.32 -30.87
CA ALA A 101 32.23 -15.09 -30.24
C ALA A 101 31.02 -14.28 -29.73
N GLY A 102 30.36 -14.77 -28.69
CA GLY A 102 29.26 -14.08 -28.01
C GLY A 102 29.45 -14.12 -26.51
N LEU A 103 29.62 -12.95 -25.87
CA LEU A 103 29.53 -12.64 -24.42
C LEU A 103 30.35 -13.49 -23.42
N THR A 104 31.02 -14.57 -23.83
CA THR A 104 31.72 -15.52 -22.94
C THR A 104 33.04 -15.00 -22.39
N SER A 105 33.63 -13.95 -22.98
CA SER A 105 34.88 -13.34 -22.50
C SER A 105 34.72 -12.58 -21.19
N TYR A 106 33.55 -12.00 -20.91
CA TYR A 106 33.34 -11.15 -19.73
C TYR A 106 32.98 -11.93 -18.45
N VAL A 107 32.57 -13.19 -18.55
CA VAL A 107 32.22 -14.03 -17.38
C VAL A 107 33.35 -14.96 -16.94
N LYS A 108 34.37 -15.19 -17.78
CA LYS A 108 35.50 -16.09 -17.46
C LYS A 108 36.44 -15.50 -16.40
N GLY A 109 36.51 -14.18 -16.28
CA GLY A 109 37.36 -13.50 -15.29
C GLY A 109 36.76 -13.37 -13.88
N LEU A 110 35.43 -13.49 -13.74
CA LEU A 110 34.73 -13.17 -12.48
C LEU A 110 34.65 -14.35 -11.50
N PHE A 111 34.90 -15.58 -11.95
CA PHE A 111 34.79 -16.80 -11.13
C PHE A 111 36.14 -17.45 -10.76
N SER A 112 37.28 -16.79 -11.02
CA SER A 112 38.61 -17.37 -10.78
C SER A 112 39.19 -17.08 -9.38
N TRP A 113 38.40 -16.54 -8.45
CA TRP A 113 38.78 -16.40 -7.03
C TRP A 113 38.41 -17.66 -6.25
N SER A 114 39.18 -18.73 -6.46
CA SER A 114 39.10 -19.95 -5.66
C SER A 114 40.50 -20.51 -5.51
N GLY A 115 41.28 -19.86 -4.65
CA GLY A 115 42.63 -20.29 -4.27
C GLY A 115 42.59 -21.67 -3.60
N LYS A 116 43.31 -22.63 -4.19
CA LYS A 116 43.69 -23.86 -3.49
C LYS A 116 44.87 -23.54 -2.58
N LYS A 117 44.62 -23.63 -1.27
CA LYS A 117 45.66 -23.67 -0.24
C LYS A 117 46.45 -24.96 -0.42
N GLN A 118 47.78 -24.85 -0.33
CA GLN A 118 48.67 -25.99 -0.14
C GLN A 118 48.59 -26.49 1.30
#